data_AF-A0A7G5H363-F1
#
_entry.id   AF-A0A7G5H363-F1
#
_cell.length_a   1.000
_cell.length_b   1.000
_cell.length_c   1.000
_cell.angle_alpha   90.00
_cell.angle_beta   90.00
_cell.angle_gamma   90.00
#
_symmetry.space_group_name_H-M   'P 1'
#
loop_
_entity.id
_entity.type
_entity.pdbx_description
1 polymer ?
#
loop_
_entity_poly.entity_id
_entity_poly.type
_entity_poly.pdbx_seq_one_letter_code
_entity_poly.pdbx_strand_id
1 'polypeptide(L)' 'MEALVLIVVVVAAILFINYSNRHNRANKLRLAYENALRSGDKDQALIAGRAYYTWIRKGKLTHQDELSVKNKVSTM' A
#
# COMPACT_ATOMS: atom_id res chain seq x y z
N MET A 1 -28.88 -19.13 19.88
CA MET A 1 -28.94 -17.70 19.54
C MET A 1 -27.68 -16.98 20.01
N GLU A 2 -27.34 -17.06 21.31
CA GLU A 2 -26.17 -16.33 21.88
C GLU A 2 -24.82 -16.69 21.25
N ALA A 3 -24.52 -17.99 21.08
CA ALA A 3 -23.26 -18.43 20.45
C ALA A 3 -23.13 -17.96 18.98
N LEU A 4 -24.24 -17.86 18.26
CA LEU A 4 -24.25 -17.46 16.85
C LEU A 4 -23.99 -15.95 16.71
N VAL A 5 -24.56 -15.15 17.61
CA VAL A 5 -24.26 -13.70 17.70
C VAL A 5 -22.78 -13.47 18.03
N LEU A 6 -22.22 -14.25 18.96
CA LEU A 6 -20.82 -14.15 19.35
C LEU A 6 -19.86 -14.45 18.18
N ILE A 7 -20.17 -15.49 17.40
CA ILE A 7 -19.40 -15.82 16.19
C ILE A 7 -19.45 -14.67 15.16
N VAL A 8 -20.64 -14.10 14.92
CA VAL A 8 -20.79 -12.98 13.96
C VAL A 8 -19.97 -11.77 14.39
N VAL A 9 -20.00 -11.42 15.68
CA VAL A 9 -19.22 -10.28 16.21
C VAL A 9 -17.71 -10.52 16.06
N VAL A 10 -17.23 -11.73 16.36
CA VAL A 10 -15.81 -12.08 16.22
C VAL A 10 -15.37 -12.01 14.75
N VAL A 11 -16.16 -12.55 13.84
CA VAL A 11 -15.88 -12.48 12.40
C VAL A 11 -15.85 -11.03 11.91
N ALA A 12 -16.84 -10.22 12.30
CA ALA A 12 -16.89 -8.80 11.94
C ALA A 12 -15.66 -8.03 12.47
N ALA A 13 -15.24 -8.30 13.71
CA ALA A 13 -14.04 -7.70 14.29
C ALA A 13 -12.76 -8.08 13.52
N ILE A 14 -12.60 -9.36 13.15
CA ILE A 14 -11.46 -9.82 12.36
C ILE A 14 -11.43 -9.14 10.98
N LEU A 15 -12.58 -9.04 10.32
CA LEU A 15 -12.70 -8.36 9.03
C LEU A 15 -12.37 -6.87 9.15
N PHE A 16 -12.87 -6.20 10.18
CA PHE A 16 -12.61 -4.79 10.45
C PHE A 16 -11.12 -4.51 10.71
N ILE A 17 -10.47 -5.31 11.57
CA ILE A 17 -9.03 -5.18 11.86
C ILE A 17 -8.21 -5.36 10.58
N ASN A 18 -8.52 -6.38 9.78
CA ASN A 18 -7.84 -6.63 8.51
C ASN A 18 -8.03 -5.48 7.51
N TYR A 19 -9.24 -4.93 7.43
CA TYR A 19 -9.54 -3.80 6.56
C TYR A 19 -8.77 -2.54 6.97
N SER A 20 -8.76 -2.21 8.27
CA SER A 20 -8.02 -1.08 8.83
C SER A 20 -6.51 -1.21 8.59
N ASN A 21 -5.93 -2.39 8.87
CA ASN A 21 -4.51 -2.66 8.65
C ASN A 21 -4.10 -2.52 7.17
N ARG A 22 -4.95 -2.96 6.23
CA ARG A 22 -4.67 -2.78 4.80
C ARG A 22 -4.64 -1.32 4.37
N HIS A 23 -5.58 -0.51 4.84
CA HIS A 23 -5.62 0.92 4.56
C HIS A 23 -4.41 1.65 5.14
N ASN A 24 -4.06 1.33 6.39
CA ASN A 24 -2.90 1.91 7.06
C ASN A 24 -1.60 1.60 6.31
N ARG A 25 -1.46 0.37 5.80
CA ARG A 25 -0.27 -0.03 5.04
C ARG A 25 -0.18 0.67 3.68
N ALA A 26 -1.30 0.80 2.96
CA ALA A 26 -1.32 1.52 1.68
C ALA A 26 -0.92 2.99 1.86
N ASN A 27 -1.47 3.66 2.88
CA ASN A 27 -1.12 5.04 3.19
C ASN A 27 0.33 5.20 3.61
N LYS A 28 0.87 4.30 4.44
CA LYS A 28 2.30 4.33 4.83
C LYS A 28 3.22 4.22 3.62
N LEU A 29 2.93 3.30 2.70
CA LEU A 29 3.73 3.11 1.48
C LEU A 29 3.62 4.33 0.54
N ARG A 30 2.42 4.91 0.41
CA ARG A 30 2.21 6.15 -0.34
C ARG A 30 3.06 7.30 0.22
N LEU A 31 3.00 7.51 1.53
CA LEU A 31 3.77 8.57 2.19
C LEU A 31 5.27 8.36 2.06
N ALA A 32 5.75 7.11 2.21
CA ALA A 32 7.17 6.79 2.01
C ALA A 32 7.62 7.12 0.58
N TYR A 33 6.79 6.79 -0.42
CA TYR A 33 7.08 7.12 -1.81
C TYR A 33 7.07 8.63 -2.05
N GLU A 34 6.07 9.37 -1.58
CA GLU A 34 6.01 10.83 -1.70
C GLU A 34 7.19 11.53 -1.01
N ASN A 35 7.59 11.06 0.16
CA ASN A 35 8.73 11.61 0.88
C ASN A 35 10.05 11.33 0.13
N ALA A 36 10.22 10.13 -0.42
CA ALA A 36 11.37 9.81 -1.26
C ALA A 36 11.41 10.70 -2.52
N LEU A 37 10.27 10.91 -3.19
CA LEU A 37 10.16 11.85 -4.31
C LEU A 37 10.54 13.29 -3.93
N ARG A 38 10.23 13.74 -2.71
CA ARG A 38 10.61 15.08 -2.24
C ARG A 38 12.07 15.19 -1.82
N SER A 39 12.68 14.08 -1.40
CA SER A 39 14.07 14.05 -0.93
C SER A 39 15.09 14.19 -2.06
N GLY A 40 14.69 13.93 -3.32
CA GLY A 40 15.61 13.88 -4.45
C GLY A 40 16.39 12.57 -4.59
N ASP A 41 16.28 11.65 -3.61
CA ASP A 41 16.90 10.32 -3.69
C ASP A 41 16.12 9.43 -4.68
N LYS A 42 16.68 9.32 -5.89
CA LYS A 42 16.06 8.58 -7.00
C LYS A 42 15.98 7.08 -6.73
N ASP A 43 16.98 6.51 -6.08
CA ASP A 43 17.01 5.06 -5.77
C ASP A 43 15.98 4.73 -4.71
N GLN A 44 15.91 5.52 -3.64
CA GLN A 44 14.89 5.37 -2.62
C GLN A 44 13.48 5.57 -3.19
N ALA A 45 13.29 6.52 -4.11
CA ALA A 45 12.00 6.75 -4.75
C ALA A 45 11.57 5.58 -5.65
N LEU A 46 12.50 4.95 -6.38
CA LEU A 46 12.22 3.74 -7.15
C LEU A 46 11.79 2.57 -6.25
N ILE A 47 12.53 2.34 -5.16
CA ILE A 47 12.23 1.26 -4.20
C ILE A 47 10.86 1.48 -3.56
N ALA A 48 10.60 2.69 -3.04
CA ALA A 48 9.35 3.02 -2.37
C ALA A 48 8.16 3.01 -3.35
N GLY A 49 8.35 3.50 -4.58
CA GLY A 49 7.35 3.46 -5.64
C GLY A 49 6.95 2.03 -6.01
N ARG A 50 7.94 1.15 -6.26
CA ARG A 50 7.69 -0.28 -6.53
C ARG A 50 6.95 -0.94 -5.37
N ALA A 51 7.32 -0.67 -4.12
CA ALA A 51 6.65 -1.22 -2.96
C ALA A 51 5.17 -0.78 -2.86
N TYR A 52 4.91 0.52 -3.10
CA TYR A 52 3.55 1.06 -3.13
C TYR A 52 2.70 0.43 -4.24
N TYR A 53 3.18 0.45 -5.48
CA TYR A 53 2.43 -0.09 -6.62
C TYR A 53 2.25 -1.62 -6.52
N THR A 54 3.24 -2.34 -6.00
CA THR A 54 3.10 -3.78 -5.72
C THR A 54 1.99 -4.04 -4.70
N TRP A 55 1.90 -3.24 -3.64
CA TRP A 55 0.86 -3.41 -2.61
C TRP A 55 -0.54 -3.15 -3.15
N ILE A 56 -0.76 -2.04 -3.88
CA ILE A 56 -2.09 -1.72 -4.42
C ILE A 56 -2.53 -2.74 -5.48
N ARG A 57 -1.58 -3.36 -6.20
CA ARG A 57 -1.85 -4.42 -7.18
C ARG A 57 -1.92 -5.82 -6.56
N LYS A 58 -1.98 -5.93 -5.23
CA LYS A 58 -2.03 -7.22 -4.51
C LYS A 58 -0.87 -8.15 -4.89
N GLY A 59 0.32 -7.59 -5.08
CA GLY A 59 1.57 -8.32 -5.35
C GLY A 59 2.02 -8.36 -6.81
N LYS A 60 1.22 -7.88 -7.77
CA LYS A 60 1.57 -7.91 -9.20
C LYS A 60 1.90 -6.53 -9.75
N LEU A 61 3.16 -6.13 -9.65
CA LEU A 61 3.64 -4.90 -10.28
C LEU A 61 3.52 -5.03 -11.81
N THR A 62 2.87 -4.06 -12.46
CA THR A 62 2.74 -4.06 -13.93
C THR A 62 3.84 -3.24 -14.58
N HIS A 63 4.07 -3.47 -15.88
CA HIS A 63 5.00 -2.65 -16.66
C HIS A 63 4.58 -1.16 -16.66
N GLN A 64 3.28 -0.87 -16.71
CA GLN A 64 2.75 0.50 -16.65
C GLN A 64 3.05 1.16 -15.30
N ASP A 65 2.96 0.42 -14.20
CA ASP A 65 3.30 0.93 -12.87
C ASP A 65 4.81 1.25 -12.80
N GLU A 66 5.66 0.37 -13.32
CA GLU A 66 7.12 0.58 -13.37
C GLU A 66 7.48 1.83 -14.20
N LEU A 67 6.84 2.03 -15.37
CA LEU A 67 7.01 3.25 -16.17
C LEU A 67 6.53 4.51 -15.42
N SER A 68 5.41 4.41 -14.69
CA SER A 68 4.87 5.53 -13.92
C SER A 68 5.81 5.97 -12.80
N VAL A 69 6.46 5.00 -12.12
CA VAL A 69 7.48 5.29 -11.11
C VAL A 69 8.70 5.92 -11.77
N LYS A 70 9.24 5.32 -12.83
CA LYS A 70 10.43 5.84 -13.53
C LYS A 70 10.22 7.26 -14.05
N ASN A 71 9.06 7.55 -14.63
CA ASN A 71 8.74 8.88 -15.13
C ASN A 71 8.72 9.91 -13.99
N LYS A 72 8.03 9.60 -12.87
CA LYS A 72 8.02 10.48 -11.69
C LYS A 72 9.43 10.72 -11.13
N VAL A 73 10.24 9.67 -11.06
CA VAL A 73 11.63 9.76 -10.58
C VAL A 73 12.51 10.57 -11.52
N SER A 74 12.28 10.50 -12.83
CA SER A 74 13.00 11.29 -13.82
C SER A 74 12.63 12.78 -13.78
N THR A 75 11.44 13.12 -13.28
CA THR A 75 10.95 14.50 -13.15
C THR A 75 11.22 15.15 -11.78
N MET A 76 11.88 14.42 -10.87
CA MET A 76 12.43 14.97 -9.62
C MET A 76 13.66 15.83 -9.92
#